data_AF-A0A662GYZ7-F1
#
_entry.id   AF-A0A662GYZ7-F1
#
_cell.length_a   1.000
_cell.length_b   1.000
_cell.length_c   1.000
_cell.angle_alpha   90.00
_cell.angle_beta   90.00
_cell.angle_gamma   90.00
#
_symmetry.space_group_name_H-M   'P 1'
#
loop_
_entity.id
_entity.type
_entity.pdbx_description
1 polymer ?
#
loop_
_entity_poly.entity_id
_entity_poly.type
_entity_poly.pdbx_seq_one_letter_code
_entity_poly.pdbx_strand_id
1 'polypeptide(L)'
;MECFEWKRDYCLKCGKCCLNTEMILLDEDIKRIQKLGYKIDFFVRKLHNYNVLKNTRGHCVFFEPKSKKCKIYENRPLGCRLYPIIYDEEKGVSVDPYCPLAHTVTSEELEKASKVISQIIEKLFP
;
A
#
# COMPACT_ATOMS: atom_id res chain seq x y z
N MET A 1 -4.59 16.11 -8.27
CA MET A 1 -5.85 15.89 -7.54
C MET A 1 -5.52 14.94 -6.41
N GLU A 2 -5.28 15.53 -5.24
CA GLU A 2 -4.85 14.86 -4.03
C GLU A 2 -6.05 14.12 -3.45
N CYS A 3 -6.34 12.91 -3.94
CA CYS A 3 -7.50 12.18 -3.44
C CYS A 3 -7.33 11.67 -2.00
N PHE A 4 -6.18 11.87 -1.36
CA PHE A 4 -5.89 11.28 -0.06
C PHE A 4 -4.97 12.21 0.74
N GLU A 5 -5.54 12.86 1.76
CA GLU A 5 -4.90 13.94 2.53
C GLU A 5 -3.89 13.44 3.57
N TRP A 6 -3.83 12.12 3.81
CA TRP A 6 -3.02 11.59 4.88
C TRP A 6 -2.21 10.36 4.48
N LYS A 7 -0.98 10.32 4.97
CA LYS A 7 -0.08 9.16 4.94
C LYS A 7 0.61 9.08 6.29
N ARG A 8 1.11 7.89 6.61
CA ARG A 8 1.99 7.74 7.76
C ARG A 8 3.39 8.27 7.43
N ASP A 9 3.91 9.14 8.31
CA ASP A 9 5.22 9.76 8.11
C ASP A 9 6.38 8.84 8.52
N TYR A 10 6.17 8.00 9.53
CA TYR A 10 7.23 7.18 10.09
C TYR A 10 7.26 5.75 9.53
N CYS A 11 8.42 5.35 9.01
CA CYS A 11 8.68 4.00 8.50
C CYS A 11 10.18 3.67 8.59
N LEU A 12 10.50 2.48 9.12
CA LEU A 12 11.89 1.98 9.23
C LEU A 12 12.51 1.59 7.87
N LYS A 13 11.74 1.62 6.78
CA LYS A 13 12.15 1.13 5.45
C LYS A 13 12.73 -0.29 5.49
N CYS A 14 12.18 -1.15 6.36
CA CYS A 14 12.72 -2.49 6.62
C CYS A 14 12.39 -3.52 5.53
N GLY A 15 11.45 -3.22 4.62
CA GLY A 15 11.07 -4.08 3.51
C GLY A 15 10.07 -5.20 3.83
N LYS A 16 9.70 -5.40 5.11
CA LYS A 16 8.75 -6.45 5.52
C LYS A 16 7.42 -6.37 4.76
N CYS A 17 6.81 -5.20 4.67
CA CYS A 17 5.56 -4.99 3.94
C CYS A 17 5.64 -5.26 2.43
N CYS A 18 6.83 -5.45 1.87
CA CYS A 18 7.00 -5.81 0.46
C CYS A 18 6.95 -7.33 0.22
N LEU A 19 7.03 -8.16 1.26
CA LEU A 19 7.04 -9.60 1.14
C LEU A 19 5.61 -10.13 1.03
N ASN A 20 5.34 -10.95 0.01
CA ASN A 20 4.03 -11.57 -0.26
C ASN A 20 2.83 -10.61 -0.17
N THR A 21 3.02 -9.33 -0.50
CA THR A 21 1.99 -8.31 -0.30
C THR A 21 0.87 -8.46 -1.33
N GLU A 22 -0.37 -8.28 -0.89
CA GLU A 22 -1.54 -8.17 -1.78
C GLU A 22 -2.02 -6.73 -1.88
N MET A 23 -1.09 -5.78 -1.86
CA MET A 23 -1.40 -4.36 -1.87
C MET A 23 -2.30 -3.97 -3.05
N ILE A 24 -3.51 -3.51 -2.75
CA ILE A 24 -4.47 -3.01 -3.73
C ILE A 24 -3.93 -1.75 -4.42
N LEU A 25 -4.21 -1.64 -5.71
CA LEU A 25 -3.90 -0.51 -6.56
C LEU A 25 -5.18 0.17 -7.03
N LEU A 26 -5.28 1.46 -6.74
CA LEU A 26 -6.26 2.32 -7.38
C LEU A 26 -5.77 2.76 -8.77
N ASP A 27 -6.69 3.23 -9.62
CA ASP A 27 -6.35 3.78 -10.93
C ASP A 27 -5.34 4.93 -10.84
N GLU A 28 -5.42 5.77 -9.80
CA GLU A 28 -4.45 6.82 -9.55
C GLU A 28 -3.07 6.29 -9.15
N ASP A 29 -3.00 5.15 -8.48
CA ASP A 29 -1.72 4.47 -8.19
C ASP A 29 -1.10 3.96 -9.48
N ILE A 30 -1.89 3.30 -10.33
CA ILE A 30 -1.43 2.78 -11.63
C ILE A 30 -0.93 3.92 -12.51
N LYS A 31 -1.72 4.98 -12.68
CA LYS A 31 -1.33 6.17 -13.46
C LYS A 31 -0.07 6.83 -12.91
N ARG A 32 0.07 6.93 -11.58
CA ARG A 32 1.27 7.50 -10.93
C ARG A 32 2.52 6.66 -11.21
N ILE A 33 2.42 5.34 -11.12
CA ILE A 33 3.55 4.43 -11.38
C ILE A 33 3.92 4.41 -12.87
N GLN A 34 2.95 4.46 -13.78
CA GLN A 34 3.21 4.55 -15.22
C GLN A 34 4.02 5.79 -15.60
N LYS A 35 3.77 6.94 -14.95
CA LYS A 35 4.54 8.17 -15.16
C LYS A 35 6.03 8.03 -14.82
N LEU A 36 6.43 6.99 -14.10
CA LEU A 36 7.84 6.67 -13.83
C LEU A 36 8.47 5.82 -14.95
N GLY A 37 7.73 5.45 -15.99
CA GLY A 37 8.20 4.66 -17.13
C GLY A 37 7.92 3.15 -17.03
N TYR A 38 7.20 2.68 -16.01
CA TYR A 38 6.84 1.26 -15.89
C TYR A 38 5.61 0.91 -16.72
N LYS A 39 5.66 -0.22 -17.44
CA LYS A 39 4.50 -0.80 -18.12
C LYS A 39 3.55 -1.45 -17.11
N ILE A 40 2.24 -1.40 -17.36
CA ILE A 40 1.21 -1.91 -16.42
C ILE A 40 1.42 -3.40 -16.11
N ASP A 41 1.66 -4.22 -17.13
CA ASP A 41 1.87 -5.68 -17.03
C ASP A 41 3.09 -6.09 -16.16
N PHE A 42 4.04 -5.17 -16.00
CA PHE A 42 5.19 -5.35 -15.11
C PHE A 42 4.78 -5.33 -13.64
N PHE A 43 3.86 -4.44 -13.23
CA PHE A 43 3.59 -4.19 -11.81
C PHE A 43 2.16 -4.44 -11.35
N VAL A 44 1.21 -4.64 -12.26
CA VAL A 44 -0.18 -4.94 -11.94
C VAL A 44 -0.46 -6.43 -12.11
N ARG A 45 -1.18 -7.00 -11.15
CA ARG A 45 -1.84 -8.31 -11.23
C ARG A 45 -3.31 -8.11 -10.91
N LYS A 46 -4.22 -8.79 -11.62
CA LYS A 46 -5.62 -8.86 -11.21
C LYS A 46 -5.81 -9.89 -10.11
N LEU A 47 -6.53 -9.51 -9.05
CA LEU A 47 -7.00 -10.39 -7.99
C LEU A 47 -8.50 -10.16 -7.85
N HIS A 48 -9.30 -11.15 -8.26
CA HIS A 48 -10.76 -11.03 -8.38
C HIS A 48 -11.13 -9.79 -9.23
N ASN A 49 -11.84 -8.82 -8.64
CA ASN A 49 -12.29 -7.60 -9.29
C ASN A 49 -11.33 -6.41 -9.07
N TYR A 50 -10.20 -6.60 -8.38
CA TYR A 50 -9.27 -5.54 -8.05
C TYR A 50 -7.91 -5.72 -8.72
N ASN A 51 -7.22 -4.60 -8.87
CA ASN A 51 -5.81 -4.59 -9.25
C ASN A 51 -4.96 -4.61 -7.98
N VAL A 52 -3.91 -5.41 -7.95
CA VAL A 52 -2.93 -5.46 -6.86
C VAL A 52 -1.50 -5.36 -7.40
N LEU A 53 -0.57 -4.98 -6.53
CA LEU A 53 0.86 -5.05 -6.85
C LEU A 53 1.24 -6.49 -7.19
N LYS A 54 1.96 -6.65 -8.29
CA LYS A 54 2.54 -7.92 -8.71
C LYS A 54 3.68 -8.31 -7.78
N ASN A 55 3.74 -9.59 -7.42
CA ASN A 55 4.89 -10.19 -6.75
C ASN A 55 5.72 -11.02 -7.74
N THR A 56 7.02 -11.12 -7.51
CA THR A 56 7.93 -12.03 -8.19
C THR A 56 8.86 -12.61 -7.14
N ARG A 57 9.01 -13.95 -7.10
CA ARG A 57 9.84 -14.65 -6.10
C ARG A 57 9.49 -14.27 -4.64
N GLY A 58 8.20 -14.16 -4.34
CA GLY A 58 7.71 -13.92 -2.97
C GLY A 58 7.79 -12.47 -2.47
N HIS A 59 8.08 -11.49 -3.34
CA HIS A 59 8.07 -10.08 -2.96
C HIS A 59 7.58 -9.18 -4.09
N CYS A 60 7.18 -7.96 -3.74
CA CYS A 60 6.73 -6.94 -4.68
C CYS A 60 7.81 -6.68 -5.75
N VAL A 61 7.41 -6.51 -7.01
CA VAL A 61 8.33 -6.25 -8.14
C VAL A 61 9.22 -5.02 -7.96
N PHE A 62 8.83 -4.08 -7.09
CA PHE A 62 9.62 -2.89 -6.77
C PHE A 62 10.58 -3.06 -5.60
N PHE A 63 10.54 -4.19 -4.90
CA PHE A 63 11.44 -4.47 -3.79
C PHE A 63 12.79 -5.01 -4.29
N GLU A 64 13.88 -4.46 -3.75
CA GLU A 64 15.24 -4.92 -4.01
C GLU A 64 15.77 -5.70 -2.79
N PRO A 65 15.78 -7.05 -2.82
CA PRO A 65 16.00 -7.86 -1.62
C PRO A 65 17.36 -7.64 -0.96
N LYS A 66 18.41 -7.40 -1.75
CA LYS A 66 19.77 -7.19 -1.23
C LYS A 66 19.88 -5.92 -0.39
N SER A 67 19.25 -4.84 -0.85
CA SER A 67 19.31 -3.52 -0.18
C SER A 67 18.12 -3.25 0.73
N LYS A 68 17.09 -4.10 0.69
CA LYS A 68 15.79 -3.93 1.35
C LYS A 68 15.07 -2.62 0.96
N LYS A 69 15.37 -2.07 -0.22
CA LYS A 69 14.79 -0.79 -0.69
C LYS A 69 13.60 -1.03 -1.62
N CYS A 70 12.61 -0.15 -1.53
CA CYS A 70 11.56 -0.04 -2.54
C CYS A 70 11.98 0.99 -3.60
N LYS A 71 12.02 0.58 -4.87
CA LYS A 71 12.46 1.41 -6.01
C LYS A 71 11.54 2.60 -6.28
N ILE A 72 10.28 2.52 -5.85
CA ILE A 72 9.28 3.59 -6.02
C ILE A 72 8.82 4.18 -4.69
N TYR A 73 9.66 4.17 -3.64
CA TYR A 73 9.23 4.51 -2.28
C TYR A 73 8.46 5.85 -2.16
N GLU A 74 8.88 6.89 -2.87
CA GLU A 74 8.20 8.20 -2.89
C GLU A 74 6.87 8.17 -3.66
N ASN A 75 6.76 7.30 -4.66
CA ASN A 75 5.60 7.14 -5.51
C ASN A 75 4.72 5.93 -5.14
N ARG A 76 5.00 5.29 -3.99
CA ARG A 76 4.36 4.04 -3.56
C ARG A 76 2.83 4.15 -3.56
N PRO A 77 2.11 3.04 -3.80
CA PRO A 77 0.64 3.02 -3.76
C PRO A 77 0.08 3.55 -2.45
N LEU A 78 -1.18 3.97 -2.47
CA LEU A 78 -1.81 4.57 -1.29
C LEU A 78 -1.78 3.63 -0.07
N GLY A 79 -2.16 2.36 -0.22
CA GLY A 79 -2.12 1.43 0.92
C GLY A 79 -0.69 1.23 1.47
N CYS A 80 0.35 1.28 0.64
CA CYS A 80 1.74 1.30 1.11
C CYS A 80 2.11 2.57 1.89
N ARG A 81 1.37 3.68 1.71
CA ARG A 81 1.55 4.93 2.46
C ARG A 81 0.83 4.90 3.81
N LEU A 82 -0.22 4.10 3.94
CA LEU A 82 -1.00 3.93 5.17
C LEU A 82 -0.41 2.86 6.09
N TYR A 83 0.31 1.88 5.53
CA TYR A 83 0.92 0.80 6.29
C TYR A 83 1.71 1.32 7.52
N PRO A 84 1.45 0.78 8.73
CA PRO A 84 0.83 -0.52 9.00
C PRO A 84 -0.69 -0.53 9.20
N ILE A 85 -1.37 0.58 8.96
CA ILE A 85 -2.83 0.62 9.05
C ILE A 85 -3.40 -0.01 7.78
N ILE A 86 -4.25 -1.02 7.95
CA ILE A 86 -4.84 -1.83 6.88
C ILE A 86 -6.36 -1.89 7.06
N TYR A 87 -7.04 -2.34 6.01
CA TYR A 87 -8.42 -2.79 6.10
C TYR A 87 -8.45 -4.31 6.12
N ASP A 88 -9.08 -4.87 7.13
CA ASP A 88 -9.37 -6.29 7.28
C ASP A 88 -10.89 -6.46 7.12
N GLU A 89 -11.33 -7.42 6.32
CA GLU A 89 -12.76 -7.59 6.01
C GLU A 89 -13.60 -7.95 7.25
N GLU A 90 -13.02 -8.63 8.23
CA GLU A 90 -13.71 -9.05 9.45
C GLU A 90 -13.63 -7.98 10.55
N LYS A 91 -12.48 -7.30 10.66
CA LYS A 91 -12.16 -6.38 11.76
C LYS A 91 -12.30 -4.91 11.39
N GLY A 92 -12.47 -4.60 10.10
CA GLY A 92 -12.41 -3.25 9.58
C GLY A 92 -11.00 -2.66 9.64
N VAL A 93 -10.91 -1.37 9.94
CA VAL A 93 -9.62 -0.67 10.03
C VAL A 93 -8.83 -1.20 11.22
N SER A 94 -7.66 -1.77 10.94
CA SER A 94 -6.83 -2.44 11.94
C SER A 94 -5.34 -2.19 11.69
N VAL A 95 -4.50 -2.60 12.64
CA VAL A 95 -3.04 -2.45 12.54
C VAL A 95 -2.41 -3.81 12.31
N ASP A 96 -1.64 -3.93 11.23
CA ASP A 96 -0.89 -5.16 10.93
C ASP A 96 0.29 -5.33 11.91
N PRO A 97 0.29 -6.36 12.78
CA PRO A 97 1.36 -6.60 13.75
C PRO A 97 2.68 -7.02 13.09
N TYR A 98 2.69 -7.37 11.80
CA TYR A 98 3.90 -7.73 11.07
C TYR A 98 4.88 -6.54 10.94
N CYS A 99 4.36 -5.31 10.99
CA CYS A 99 5.17 -4.12 11.02
C CYS A 99 5.86 -3.96 12.38
N PRO A 100 7.20 -3.76 12.43
CA PRO A 100 7.89 -3.51 13.69
C PRO A 100 7.42 -2.24 14.42
N LEU A 101 6.74 -1.34 13.70
CA LEU A 101 6.20 -0.10 14.24
C LEU A 101 4.69 -0.18 14.56
N ALA A 102 4.07 -1.36 14.49
CA ALA A 102 2.64 -1.52 14.78
C ALA A 102 2.24 -0.92 16.15
N HIS A 103 3.05 -1.17 17.18
CA HIS A 103 2.84 -0.66 18.55
C HIS A 103 2.95 0.87 18.68
N THR A 104 3.45 1.57 17.66
CA THR A 104 3.58 3.04 17.67
C THR A 104 2.40 3.73 17.01
N VAL A 105 1.44 2.97 16.44
CA VAL A 105 0.25 3.55 15.82
C VAL A 105 -0.64 4.17 16.88
N THR A 106 -0.97 5.44 16.70
CA THR A 106 -1.87 6.17 17.62
C THR A 106 -3.32 6.09 17.18
N SER A 107 -4.24 6.37 18.11
CA SER A 107 -5.68 6.50 17.80
C SER A 107 -5.95 7.61 16.78
N GLU A 108 -5.16 8.69 16.78
CA GLU A 108 -5.27 9.78 15.81
C GLU A 108 -4.85 9.32 14.40
N GLU A 109 -3.75 8.55 14.28
CA GLU A 109 -3.34 7.95 13.01
C GLU A 109 -4.44 7.00 12.48
N LEU A 110 -5.06 6.20 13.35
CA LEU A 110 -6.18 5.33 12.99
C LEU A 110 -7.40 6.09 12.51
N GLU A 111 -7.77 7.20 13.17
CA GLU A 111 -8.91 8.01 12.75
C GLU A 111 -8.67 8.63 11.36
N LYS A 112 -7.47 9.18 11.12
CA LYS A 112 -7.09 9.75 9.82
C LYS A 112 -7.04 8.69 8.74
N ALA A 113 -6.43 7.55 9.01
CA ALA A 113 -6.36 6.43 8.08
C ALA A 113 -7.75 5.86 7.76
N SER A 114 -8.66 5.80 8.75
CA SER A 114 -10.03 5.32 8.54
C SER A 114 -10.76 6.15 7.49
N LYS A 115 -10.63 7.48 7.53
CA LYS A 115 -11.24 8.38 6.53
C LYS A 115 -10.71 8.10 5.12
N VAL A 116 -9.39 7.89 5.00
CA VAL A 116 -8.74 7.55 3.73
C VAL A 116 -9.19 6.16 3.24
N ILE A 117 -9.26 5.17 4.12
CA ILE A 117 -9.67 3.80 3.79
C ILE A 117 -11.13 3.76 3.32
N SER A 118 -12.04 4.50 3.94
CA SER A 118 -13.43 4.59 3.46
C SER A 118 -13.50 5.07 2.01
N GLN A 119 -12.71 6.10 1.65
CA GLN A 119 -12.63 6.59 0.27
C GLN A 119 -12.02 5.55 -0.70
N ILE A 120 -11.09 4.72 -0.24
CA ILE A 120 -10.56 3.59 -1.03
C ILE A 120 -11.68 2.59 -1.31
N ILE A 121 -12.44 2.21 -0.27
CA ILE A 121 -13.52 1.23 -0.39
C ILE A 121 -14.61 1.74 -1.33
N GLU A 122 -15.07 2.98 -1.17
CA GLU A 122 -16.06 3.61 -2.07
C GLU A 122 -15.61 3.59 -3.54
N LYS A 123 -14.31 3.74 -3.81
CA LYS A 123 -13.76 3.66 -5.18
C LYS A 123 -13.66 2.24 -5.72
N LEU A 124 -13.42 1.26 -4.87
CA LEU A 124 -13.28 -0.14 -5.27
C LEU A 124 -14.64 -0.83 -5.44
N PHE A 125 -15.64 -0.39 -4.66
CA PHE A 125 -16.99 -0.95 -4.59
C PHE A 125 -18.02 0.19 -4.77
N PRO A 126 -18.15 0.74 -5.99
CA PRO A 126 -19.13 1.79 -6.27
C PRO A 126 -20.59 1.30 -6.20
#